data_AF-A0A8C5ABV3-F1
#
_entry.id   AF-A0A8C5ABV3-F1
#
_cell.length_a   1.000
_cell.length_b   1.000
_cell.length_c   1.000
_cell.angle_alpha   90.00
_cell.angle_beta   90.00
_cell.angle_gamma   90.00
#
_symmetry.space_group_name_H-M   'P 1'
#
loop_
_entity.id
_entity.type
_entity.pdbx_description
1 polymer ?
#
loop_
_entity_poly.entity_id
_entity_poly.type
_entity_poly.pdbx_seq_one_letter_code
_entity_poly.pdbx_strand_id
1 'polypeptide(L)'
;MFYHISLEHEILLHPRYFGPNLLNTVKQKLFTEVEGTCTGKYGFVIAVTTIDNIGAGVIQPGRGFVLYPVKYKAIVFRPFKGEVVDAVVTQVNKVGLFTEIGPMSCFISRHSIPSEMEFDPNSNPPCYKTVDEDIVIQQDDEIRLKIVGTRVDKNDITLFTYPDNWRAFKAQIAAQYSGARLKVANNAPAFTFGQTNRTPAFLNNFPLGKVPAYQGDDGFCLFESNAIAHFLSNEALRGATPQAAAQVLQWVSFADAEIVPPASAWVFPTLGIMHFNKQATEQAKEETKKVLSVLNQHLNTRTFLVGERVSLADVSVACAMLWLYKQVLEPAFRQPYPNVTRWFTTCVNQPQFKAVLGEVKLCEKMAQFDAKKFAEMQPKKESAPAKKEKPAKENAKPQEKKKKEEKKAAPAADEDMDECEAALAAEPKSKDPFAHLPKSSFVMDECKRKYSNEDTLTVALPHFWENFDPEGYSIWYCEYKYPQELTQTFMSCNLISGMFQRLDRLRKNAFASVILFGTNNDSCISGIWVFRGQELVFPLSEDWQIDYESYSWRKLDPSSAECKTMVKEYLAWEGEFKHVGKPFNEGKVFK
;
A
#
# COMPACT_ATOMS: atom_id res chain seq x y z
N MET A 1 -23.74 -37.03 6.12
CA MET A 1 -24.05 -36.55 4.77
C MET A 1 -25.06 -35.39 4.71
N PHE A 2 -26.36 -35.58 5.00
CA PHE A 2 -27.36 -34.51 4.93
C PHE A 2 -27.64 -33.88 6.30
N TYR A 3 -27.78 -32.56 6.35
CA TYR A 3 -28.06 -31.80 7.57
C TYR A 3 -29.18 -30.80 7.33
N HIS A 4 -30.02 -30.59 8.33
CA HIS A 4 -31.02 -29.52 8.33
C HIS A 4 -30.50 -28.35 9.16
N ILE A 5 -30.22 -27.22 8.53
CA ILE A 5 -29.58 -26.08 9.19
C ILE A 5 -30.31 -24.76 8.91
N SER A 6 -30.20 -23.83 9.84
CA SER A 6 -30.66 -22.43 9.66
C SER A 6 -29.56 -21.59 9.03
N LEU A 7 -29.92 -20.83 8.00
CA LEU A 7 -29.06 -19.95 7.22
C LEU A 7 -29.70 -18.56 7.08
N GLU A 8 -28.87 -17.58 6.77
CA GLU A 8 -29.29 -16.20 6.50
C GLU A 8 -28.78 -15.80 5.12
N HIS A 9 -29.59 -15.08 4.34
CA HIS A 9 -29.23 -14.57 3.02
C HIS A 9 -29.89 -13.23 2.75
N GLU A 10 -29.21 -12.36 2.01
CA GLU A 10 -29.67 -11.01 1.72
C GLU A 10 -30.19 -10.91 0.28
N ILE A 11 -31.50 -10.68 0.13
CA ILE A 11 -32.14 -10.58 -1.18
C ILE A 11 -32.17 -9.12 -1.63
N LEU A 12 -31.43 -8.80 -2.68
CA LEU A 12 -31.47 -7.49 -3.31
C LEU A 12 -32.60 -7.40 -4.34
N LEU A 13 -33.51 -6.44 -4.18
CA LEU A 13 -34.68 -6.29 -5.04
C LEU A 13 -34.78 -4.89 -5.66
N HIS A 14 -35.05 -4.83 -6.96
CA HIS A 14 -35.30 -3.58 -7.67
C HIS A 14 -36.70 -3.05 -7.36
N PRO A 15 -36.91 -1.72 -7.27
CA PRO A 15 -38.23 -1.11 -7.04
C PRO A 15 -39.38 -1.51 -7.95
N ARG A 16 -39.09 -2.11 -9.11
CA ARG A 16 -40.10 -2.56 -10.07
C ARG A 16 -40.90 -3.75 -9.56
N TYR A 17 -40.34 -4.47 -8.59
CA TYR A 17 -40.96 -5.63 -7.96
C TYR A 17 -41.69 -5.27 -6.66
N PHE A 18 -41.76 -3.97 -6.33
CA PHE A 18 -42.53 -3.50 -5.18
C PHE A 18 -44.01 -3.53 -5.54
N GLY A 19 -44.79 -4.20 -4.71
CA GLY A 19 -46.22 -4.40 -4.95
C GLY A 19 -46.77 -5.56 -4.14
N PRO A 20 -48.02 -5.97 -4.40
CA PRO A 20 -48.70 -7.03 -3.65
C PRO A 20 -47.94 -8.37 -3.64
N ASN A 21 -47.13 -8.63 -4.67
CA ASN A 21 -46.36 -9.86 -4.83
C ASN A 21 -44.93 -9.78 -4.28
N LEU A 22 -44.59 -8.72 -3.52
CA LEU A 22 -43.25 -8.48 -3.00
C LEU A 22 -42.69 -9.70 -2.26
N LEU A 23 -43.41 -10.20 -1.25
CA LEU A 23 -42.94 -11.33 -0.43
C LEU A 23 -42.76 -12.59 -1.26
N ASN A 24 -43.67 -12.87 -2.20
CA ASN A 24 -43.56 -14.01 -3.10
C ASN A 24 -42.33 -13.88 -4.02
N THR A 25 -42.03 -12.67 -4.48
CA THR A 25 -40.85 -12.39 -5.30
C THR A 25 -39.57 -12.60 -4.50
N VAL A 26 -39.53 -12.17 -3.24
CA VAL A 26 -38.39 -12.41 -2.33
C VAL A 26 -38.19 -13.91 -2.10
N LYS A 27 -39.26 -14.68 -1.87
CA LYS A 27 -39.19 -16.14 -1.69
C LYS A 27 -38.68 -16.85 -2.95
N GLN A 28 -39.24 -16.53 -4.11
CA GLN A 28 -38.80 -17.13 -5.39
C GLN A 28 -37.33 -16.82 -5.66
N LYS A 29 -36.93 -15.57 -5.43
CA LYS A 29 -35.54 -15.14 -5.60
C LYS A 29 -34.60 -15.84 -4.62
N LEU A 30 -35.03 -16.08 -3.37
CA LEU A 30 -34.28 -16.90 -2.42
C LEU A 30 -34.03 -18.30 -2.99
N PHE A 31 -35.08 -19.01 -3.42
CA PHE A 31 -34.93 -20.36 -3.96
C PHE A 31 -33.95 -20.38 -5.14
N THR A 32 -34.12 -19.48 -6.11
CA THR A 32 -33.23 -19.40 -7.28
C THR A 32 -31.78 -19.08 -6.92
N GLU A 33 -31.54 -18.25 -5.90
CA GLU A 33 -30.18 -17.83 -5.54
C GLU A 33 -29.44 -18.82 -4.65
N VAL A 34 -30.15 -19.60 -3.81
CA VAL A 34 -29.49 -20.44 -2.80
C VAL A 34 -29.52 -21.94 -3.14
N GLU A 35 -30.56 -22.45 -3.81
CA GLU A 35 -30.63 -23.88 -4.14
C GLU A 35 -29.61 -24.26 -5.22
N GLY A 36 -28.86 -25.34 -5.00
CA GLY A 36 -27.76 -25.77 -5.86
C GLY A 36 -26.41 -25.07 -5.58
N THR A 37 -26.37 -24.08 -4.69
CA THR A 37 -25.09 -23.44 -4.30
C THR A 37 -24.30 -24.31 -3.34
N CYS A 38 -22.97 -24.13 -3.29
CA CYS A 38 -22.09 -24.84 -2.36
C CYS A 38 -21.26 -23.85 -1.56
N THR A 39 -21.18 -24.04 -0.24
CA THR A 39 -20.33 -23.25 0.64
C THR A 39 -19.34 -24.16 1.36
N GLY A 40 -18.12 -23.67 1.60
CA GLY A 40 -17.12 -24.45 2.36
C GLY A 40 -17.54 -24.78 3.79
N LYS A 41 -18.38 -23.94 4.39
CA LYS A 41 -18.85 -24.09 5.77
C LYS A 41 -20.02 -25.07 5.90
N TYR A 42 -20.97 -25.05 4.97
CA TYR A 42 -22.23 -25.79 5.11
C TYR A 42 -22.43 -26.90 4.08
N GLY A 43 -21.62 -26.96 3.01
CA GLY A 43 -21.78 -27.91 1.91
C GLY A 43 -22.74 -27.40 0.83
N PHE A 44 -23.27 -28.32 0.03
CA PHE A 44 -24.23 -28.04 -1.04
C PHE A 44 -25.62 -27.80 -0.45
N VAL A 45 -26.27 -26.70 -0.81
CA VAL A 45 -27.67 -26.42 -0.46
C VAL A 45 -28.55 -27.19 -1.46
N ILE A 46 -29.24 -28.22 -0.98
CA ILE A 46 -30.06 -29.09 -1.83
C ILE A 46 -31.44 -28.49 -2.02
N ALA A 47 -32.08 -28.07 -0.93
CA ALA A 47 -33.41 -27.51 -0.95
C ALA A 47 -33.66 -26.63 0.28
N VAL A 48 -34.36 -25.51 0.08
CA VAL A 48 -34.90 -24.70 1.15
C VAL A 48 -36.20 -25.35 1.64
N THR A 49 -36.28 -25.59 2.95
CA THR A 49 -37.41 -26.26 3.59
C THR A 49 -38.40 -25.27 4.20
N THR A 50 -37.91 -24.27 4.93
CA THR A 50 -38.75 -23.27 5.61
C THR A 50 -38.10 -21.90 5.50
N ILE A 51 -38.93 -20.86 5.43
CA ILE A 51 -38.49 -19.47 5.54
C ILE A 51 -39.02 -18.97 6.88
N ASP A 52 -38.12 -18.77 7.83
CA ASP A 52 -38.44 -18.45 9.21
C ASP A 52 -38.83 -16.97 9.35
N ASN A 53 -38.10 -16.08 8.67
CA ASN A 53 -38.37 -14.64 8.71
C ASN A 53 -37.88 -13.92 7.44
N ILE A 54 -38.65 -12.93 6.98
CA ILE A 54 -38.24 -11.94 5.98
C ILE A 54 -38.22 -10.59 6.70
N GLY A 55 -37.02 -10.07 6.98
CA GLY A 55 -36.84 -8.82 7.69
C GLY A 55 -37.25 -7.59 6.87
N ALA A 56 -37.30 -6.44 7.56
CA ALA A 56 -37.63 -5.18 6.91
C ALA A 56 -36.57 -4.83 5.84
N GLY A 57 -37.05 -4.43 4.65
CA GLY A 57 -36.19 -4.07 3.55
C GLY A 57 -35.45 -2.76 3.82
N VAL A 58 -34.13 -2.74 3.64
CA VAL A 58 -33.29 -1.54 3.79
C VAL A 58 -32.96 -0.98 2.41
N ILE A 59 -33.32 0.29 2.17
CA ILE A 59 -33.00 0.97 0.91
C ILE A 59 -31.49 1.24 0.84
N GLN A 60 -30.85 0.83 -0.26
CA GLN A 60 -29.47 1.16 -0.54
C GLN A 60 -29.33 2.61 -1.04
N PRO A 61 -28.54 3.45 -0.35
CA PRO A 61 -28.32 4.84 -0.76
C PRO A 61 -27.78 4.95 -2.19
N GLY A 62 -28.31 5.88 -2.98
CA GLY A 62 -27.82 6.23 -4.32
C GLY A 62 -28.26 5.31 -5.47
N ARG A 63 -28.75 4.09 -5.21
CA ARG A 63 -29.20 3.16 -6.28
C ARG A 63 -30.69 2.82 -6.22
N GLY A 64 -31.36 3.07 -5.10
CA GLY A 64 -32.80 2.83 -4.93
C GLY A 64 -33.21 1.36 -4.82
N PHE A 65 -32.27 0.41 -4.84
CA PHE A 65 -32.55 -0.99 -4.55
C PHE A 65 -32.85 -1.19 -3.06
N VAL A 66 -33.62 -2.22 -2.73
CA VAL A 66 -33.92 -2.60 -1.34
C VAL A 66 -33.36 -3.97 -1.05
N LEU A 67 -32.70 -4.10 0.09
CA LEU A 67 -32.10 -5.34 0.57
C LEU A 67 -32.99 -5.92 1.67
N TYR A 68 -33.48 -7.15 1.46
CA TYR A 68 -34.30 -7.88 2.42
C TYR A 68 -33.46 -8.98 3.08
N PRO A 69 -33.17 -8.89 4.40
CA PRO A 69 -32.50 -9.98 5.10
C PRO A 69 -33.51 -11.12 5.33
N VAL A 70 -33.19 -12.32 4.88
CA VAL A 70 -34.06 -13.50 4.98
C VAL A 70 -33.38 -14.59 5.81
N LYS A 71 -34.09 -15.10 6.82
CA LYS A 71 -33.68 -16.28 7.59
C LYS A 71 -34.49 -17.48 7.14
N TYR A 72 -33.81 -18.57 6.81
CA TYR A 72 -34.43 -19.78 6.26
C TYR A 72 -33.73 -21.04 6.76
N LYS A 73 -34.38 -22.19 6.62
CA LYS A 73 -33.78 -23.50 6.88
C LYS A 73 -33.64 -24.26 5.58
N ALA A 74 -32.51 -24.91 5.39
CA ALA A 74 -32.24 -25.72 4.22
C ALA A 74 -31.70 -27.10 4.59
N ILE A 75 -31.95 -28.06 3.71
CA ILE A 75 -31.25 -29.35 3.71
C ILE A 75 -29.95 -29.13 2.95
N VAL A 76 -28.84 -29.36 3.61
CA VAL A 76 -27.50 -29.26 3.03
C VAL A 76 -26.83 -30.63 2.97
N PHE A 77 -26.13 -30.89 1.87
CA PHE A 77 -25.30 -32.07 1.65
C PHE A 77 -23.84 -31.71 1.93
N ARG A 78 -23.29 -32.28 3.00
CA ARG A 78 -21.92 -32.05 3.46
C ARG A 78 -21.26 -33.38 3.81
N PRO A 79 -20.56 -34.01 2.86
CA PRO A 79 -19.82 -35.24 3.13
C PRO A 79 -18.54 -34.95 3.95
N PHE A 80 -18.06 -35.94 4.70
CA PHE A 80 -16.86 -35.81 5.54
C PHE A 80 -15.84 -36.93 5.29
N LYS A 81 -14.57 -36.67 5.65
CA LYS A 81 -13.49 -37.65 5.51
C LYS A 81 -13.79 -38.91 6.31
N GLY A 82 -13.65 -40.06 5.66
CA GLY A 82 -13.90 -41.38 6.22
C GLY A 82 -15.33 -41.90 6.00
N GLU A 83 -16.25 -41.07 5.50
CA GLU A 83 -17.60 -41.48 5.13
C GLU A 83 -17.56 -42.41 3.91
N VAL A 84 -18.43 -43.42 3.90
CA VAL A 84 -18.59 -44.38 2.81
C VAL A 84 -19.86 -44.02 2.05
N VAL A 85 -19.74 -43.84 0.75
CA VAL A 85 -20.79 -43.31 -0.12
C VAL A 85 -20.88 -44.12 -1.40
N ASP A 86 -22.09 -44.21 -1.95
CA ASP A 86 -22.34 -44.81 -3.26
C ASP A 86 -22.16 -43.73 -4.34
N ALA A 87 -21.49 -44.10 -5.43
CA ALA A 87 -21.12 -43.20 -6.50
C ALA A 87 -21.32 -43.86 -7.86
N VAL A 88 -21.67 -43.07 -8.87
CA VAL A 88 -21.81 -43.54 -10.25
C VAL A 88 -20.54 -43.16 -11.01
N VAL A 89 -19.94 -44.12 -11.70
CA VAL A 89 -18.75 -43.87 -12.54
C VAL A 89 -19.16 -43.09 -13.78
N THR A 90 -18.61 -41.89 -13.96
CA THR A 90 -18.90 -41.04 -15.14
C THR A 90 -17.84 -41.14 -16.22
N GLN A 91 -16.59 -41.40 -15.84
CA GLN A 91 -15.50 -41.54 -16.81
C GLN A 91 -14.38 -42.43 -16.27
N VAL A 92 -13.82 -43.27 -17.14
CA VAL A 92 -12.68 -44.13 -16.83
C VAL A 92 -11.49 -43.77 -17.70
N ASN A 93 -10.30 -43.64 -17.11
CA ASN A 93 -9.07 -43.38 -17.85
C ASN A 93 -7.85 -44.05 -17.19
N LYS A 94 -6.69 -43.96 -17.86
CA LYS A 94 -5.42 -44.55 -17.37
C LYS A 94 -4.95 -43.99 -16.02
N VAL A 95 -5.34 -42.75 -15.67
CA VAL A 95 -4.93 -42.10 -14.42
C VAL A 95 -5.90 -42.36 -13.26
N GLY A 96 -7.11 -42.84 -13.51
CA GLY A 96 -8.11 -43.11 -12.49
C GLY A 96 -9.56 -43.19 -13.00
N LEU A 97 -10.49 -43.05 -12.05
CA LEU A 97 -11.94 -43.03 -12.28
C LEU A 97 -12.51 -41.68 -11.85
N PHE A 98 -13.37 -41.08 -12.66
CA PHE A 98 -14.24 -39.98 -12.27
C PHE A 98 -15.61 -40.53 -11.93
N THR A 99 -16.16 -40.06 -10.81
CA THR A 99 -17.42 -40.54 -10.25
C THR A 99 -18.24 -39.37 -9.72
N GLU A 100 -19.56 -39.52 -9.67
CA GLU A 100 -20.49 -38.55 -9.10
C GLU A 100 -21.24 -39.12 -7.91
N ILE A 101 -21.39 -38.31 -6.87
CA ILE A 101 -22.10 -38.62 -5.61
C ILE A 101 -23.10 -37.49 -5.39
N GLY A 102 -24.29 -37.62 -5.99
CA GLY A 102 -25.26 -36.53 -6.05
C GLY A 102 -24.62 -35.28 -6.69
N PRO A 103 -24.60 -34.11 -6.01
CA PRO A 103 -24.02 -32.88 -6.57
C PRO A 103 -22.48 -32.82 -6.48
N MET A 104 -21.81 -33.81 -5.89
CA MET A 104 -20.35 -33.81 -5.70
C MET A 104 -19.66 -34.71 -6.72
N SER A 105 -18.63 -34.18 -7.37
CA SER A 105 -17.71 -34.98 -8.20
C SER A 105 -16.55 -35.53 -7.36
N CYS A 106 -16.11 -36.75 -7.66
CA CYS A 106 -15.01 -37.43 -6.99
C CYS A 106 -14.07 -38.06 -8.01
N PHE A 107 -12.76 -37.90 -7.77
CA PHE A 107 -11.71 -38.54 -8.57
C PHE A 107 -10.99 -39.60 -7.74
N ILE A 108 -10.93 -40.82 -8.26
CA ILE A 108 -10.20 -41.95 -7.68
C ILE A 108 -8.92 -42.14 -8.48
N SER A 109 -7.78 -41.80 -7.89
CA SER A 109 -6.47 -42.01 -8.52
C SER A 109 -6.16 -43.50 -8.70
N ARG A 110 -5.44 -43.86 -9.77
CA ARG A 110 -4.89 -45.21 -10.01
C ARG A 110 -4.18 -45.82 -8.79
N HIS A 111 -3.56 -45.00 -7.93
CA HIS A 111 -2.89 -45.46 -6.71
C HIS A 111 -3.86 -45.95 -5.62
N SER A 112 -5.12 -45.52 -5.68
CA SER A 112 -6.18 -45.94 -4.77
C SER A 112 -7.01 -47.11 -5.32
N ILE A 113 -6.82 -47.45 -6.59
CA ILE A 113 -7.43 -48.62 -7.24
C ILE A 113 -6.56 -49.84 -6.90
N PRO A 114 -7.14 -50.99 -6.55
CA PRO A 114 -6.37 -52.21 -6.25
C PRO A 114 -5.38 -52.57 -7.36
N SER A 115 -4.22 -53.11 -6.97
CA SER A 115 -3.11 -53.40 -7.88
C SER A 115 -3.46 -54.41 -8.96
N GLU A 116 -4.36 -55.34 -8.64
CA GLU A 116 -4.88 -56.43 -9.46
C GLU A 116 -5.80 -55.96 -10.59
N MET A 117 -6.26 -54.71 -10.58
CA MET A 117 -7.07 -54.13 -11.65
C MET A 117 -6.21 -53.37 -12.66
N GLU A 118 -6.34 -53.73 -13.94
CA GLU A 118 -5.65 -53.11 -15.05
C GLU A 118 -6.60 -52.28 -15.91
N PHE A 119 -6.10 -51.15 -16.42
CA PHE A 119 -6.86 -50.28 -17.31
C PHE A 119 -6.81 -50.82 -18.74
N ASP A 120 -7.99 -51.07 -19.32
CA ASP A 120 -8.14 -51.51 -20.70
C ASP A 120 -8.70 -50.37 -21.57
N PRO A 121 -7.86 -49.73 -22.42
CA PRO A 121 -8.29 -48.68 -23.32
C PRO A 121 -9.03 -49.20 -24.56
N ASN A 122 -8.94 -50.50 -24.87
CA ASN A 122 -9.52 -51.08 -26.08
C ASN A 122 -10.96 -51.56 -25.86
N SER A 123 -11.37 -51.69 -24.60
CA SER A 123 -12.77 -51.91 -24.23
C SER A 123 -13.62 -50.68 -24.57
N ASN A 124 -14.88 -50.91 -24.96
CA ASN A 124 -15.83 -49.85 -25.31
C ASN A 124 -17.12 -50.01 -24.48
N PRO A 125 -17.31 -49.24 -23.39
CA PRO A 125 -16.47 -48.13 -22.92
C PRO A 125 -15.15 -48.57 -22.25
N PRO A 126 -14.13 -47.69 -22.15
CA PRO A 126 -12.89 -47.98 -21.42
C PRO A 126 -13.17 -48.38 -19.96
N CYS A 127 -12.41 -49.34 -19.43
CA CYS A 127 -12.71 -49.93 -18.11
C CYS A 127 -11.44 -50.27 -17.31
N TYR A 128 -11.61 -50.52 -16.02
CA TYR A 128 -10.66 -51.26 -15.20
C TYR A 128 -11.18 -52.67 -15.01
N LYS A 129 -10.33 -53.69 -15.19
CA LYS A 129 -10.70 -55.10 -15.01
C LYS A 129 -9.62 -55.89 -14.28
N THR A 130 -10.02 -56.91 -13.53
CA THR A 130 -9.08 -57.88 -12.93
C THR A 130 -8.46 -58.77 -14.00
N VAL A 131 -7.30 -59.37 -13.71
CA VAL A 131 -6.61 -60.31 -14.62
C VAL A 131 -7.52 -61.48 -15.03
N ASP A 132 -8.32 -61.97 -14.10
CA ASP A 132 -9.29 -63.05 -14.32
C ASP A 132 -10.62 -62.56 -14.95
N GLU A 133 -10.74 -61.25 -15.23
CA GLU A 133 -11.93 -60.56 -15.76
C GLU A 133 -13.23 -60.70 -14.94
N ASP A 134 -13.17 -61.27 -13.73
CA ASP A 134 -14.31 -61.42 -12.82
C ASP A 134 -14.93 -60.08 -12.35
N ILE A 135 -14.14 -59.02 -12.24
CA ILE A 135 -14.60 -57.69 -11.84
C ILE A 135 -14.20 -56.67 -12.90
N VAL A 136 -15.19 -55.96 -13.43
CA VAL A 136 -15.05 -54.87 -14.39
C VAL A 136 -15.70 -53.62 -13.82
N ILE A 137 -15.00 -52.48 -13.92
CA ILE A 137 -15.51 -51.15 -13.56
C ILE A 137 -15.46 -50.29 -14.82
N GLN A 138 -16.63 -49.90 -15.30
CA GLN A 138 -16.82 -49.10 -16.50
C GLN A 138 -17.75 -47.90 -16.25
N GLN A 139 -17.93 -47.07 -17.27
CA GLN A 139 -18.88 -45.96 -17.20
C GLN A 139 -20.30 -46.47 -16.86
N ASP A 140 -21.01 -45.69 -16.05
CA ASP A 140 -22.36 -45.94 -15.51
C ASP A 140 -22.46 -47.03 -14.43
N ASP A 141 -21.34 -47.67 -14.03
CA ASP A 141 -21.35 -48.60 -12.89
C ASP A 141 -21.52 -47.86 -11.56
N GLU A 142 -22.24 -48.50 -10.63
CA GLU A 142 -22.37 -48.06 -9.24
C GLU A 142 -21.27 -48.68 -8.39
N ILE A 143 -20.44 -47.82 -7.80
CA ILE A 143 -19.35 -48.23 -6.91
C ILE A 143 -19.48 -47.60 -5.53
N ARG A 144 -19.02 -48.31 -4.52
CA ARG A 144 -18.95 -47.82 -3.14
C ARG A 144 -17.54 -47.35 -2.83
N LEU A 145 -17.41 -46.09 -2.40
CA LEU A 145 -16.12 -45.47 -2.13
C LEU A 145 -16.06 -44.86 -0.73
N LYS A 146 -14.85 -44.82 -0.16
CA LYS A 146 -14.57 -44.16 1.12
C LYS A 146 -13.86 -42.84 0.86
N ILE A 147 -14.41 -41.75 1.38
CA ILE A 147 -13.86 -40.41 1.15
C ILE A 147 -12.53 -40.24 1.91
N VAL A 148 -11.44 -40.07 1.17
CA VAL A 148 -10.08 -39.87 1.74
C VAL A 148 -9.81 -38.39 2.03
N GLY A 149 -10.42 -37.49 1.26
CA GLY A 149 -10.34 -36.04 1.44
C GLY A 149 -11.39 -35.31 0.61
N THR A 150 -11.83 -34.17 1.11
CA THR A 150 -12.78 -33.28 0.42
C THR A 150 -12.10 -31.96 0.12
N ARG A 151 -12.26 -31.44 -1.10
CA ARG A 151 -11.85 -30.09 -1.48
C ARG A 151 -13.07 -29.40 -2.05
N VAL A 152 -13.31 -28.17 -1.60
CA VAL A 152 -14.31 -27.30 -2.23
C VAL A 152 -13.58 -26.53 -3.31
N ASP A 153 -14.01 -26.68 -4.55
CA ASP A 153 -13.54 -25.83 -5.65
C ASP A 153 -14.03 -24.41 -5.35
N LYS A 154 -13.14 -23.64 -4.72
CA LYS A 154 -13.28 -22.23 -4.37
C LYS A 154 -13.56 -21.42 -5.65
N ASN A 155 -14.81 -21.37 -6.07
CA ASN A 155 -15.16 -20.85 -7.40
C ASN A 155 -15.37 -19.33 -7.42
N ASP A 156 -15.35 -18.60 -6.30
CA ASP A 156 -15.42 -17.13 -6.31
C ASP A 156 -14.69 -16.46 -5.13
N ILE A 157 -13.41 -16.76 -4.94
CA ILE A 157 -12.58 -16.01 -3.96
C ILE A 157 -12.11 -14.70 -4.57
N THR A 158 -12.35 -13.58 -3.89
CA THR A 158 -12.02 -12.24 -4.40
C THR A 158 -10.83 -11.64 -3.67
N LEU A 159 -9.84 -11.17 -4.43
CA LEU A 159 -8.74 -10.33 -3.96
C LEU A 159 -8.97 -8.89 -4.39
N PHE A 160 -9.24 -8.00 -3.44
CA PHE A 160 -9.35 -6.57 -3.67
C PHE A 160 -7.96 -5.93 -3.61
N THR A 161 -7.61 -5.16 -4.63
CA THR A 161 -6.33 -4.42 -4.72
C THR A 161 -6.40 -3.30 -5.74
N TYR A 162 -5.41 -2.42 -5.81
CA TYR A 162 -5.18 -1.59 -7.01
C TYR A 162 -4.24 -2.33 -8.00
N PRO A 163 -4.21 -1.94 -9.29
CA PRO A 163 -3.33 -2.53 -10.30
C PRO A 163 -1.84 -2.42 -9.92
N ASP A 164 -1.01 -3.35 -10.40
CA ASP A 164 0.45 -3.36 -10.18
C ASP A 164 0.92 -3.32 -8.72
N ASN A 165 0.07 -3.77 -7.80
CA ASN A 165 0.42 -3.88 -6.39
C ASN A 165 1.29 -5.12 -6.12
N TRP A 166 2.58 -4.89 -5.91
CA TRP A 166 3.55 -5.96 -5.58
C TRP A 166 3.16 -6.79 -4.37
N ARG A 167 2.40 -6.23 -3.41
CA ARG A 167 1.88 -6.98 -2.26
C ARG A 167 0.81 -7.99 -2.66
N ALA A 168 -0.02 -7.65 -3.64
CA ALA A 168 -1.05 -8.52 -4.19
C ALA A 168 -0.46 -9.60 -5.10
N PHE A 169 0.66 -9.32 -5.78
CA PHE A 169 1.35 -10.31 -6.60
C PHE A 169 1.79 -11.54 -5.79
N LYS A 170 2.18 -11.37 -4.52
CA LYS A 170 2.49 -12.50 -3.63
C LYS A 170 1.35 -13.53 -3.57
N ALA A 171 0.13 -13.03 -3.36
CA ALA A 171 -1.08 -13.85 -3.28
C ALA A 171 -1.46 -14.47 -4.63
N GLN A 172 -1.35 -13.70 -5.72
CA GLN A 172 -1.65 -14.18 -7.06
C GLN A 172 -0.68 -15.27 -7.52
N ILE A 173 0.63 -15.11 -7.28
CA ILE A 173 1.64 -16.12 -7.61
C ILE A 173 1.46 -17.37 -6.75
N ALA A 174 1.19 -17.21 -5.45
CA ALA A 174 0.86 -18.35 -4.59
C ALA A 174 -0.35 -19.14 -5.10
N ALA A 175 -1.38 -18.45 -5.59
CA ALA A 175 -2.57 -19.06 -6.19
C ALA A 175 -2.25 -19.85 -7.48
N GLN A 176 -1.32 -19.38 -8.31
CA GLN A 176 -0.85 -20.11 -9.50
C GLN A 176 -0.21 -21.46 -9.14
N TYR A 177 0.58 -21.51 -8.05
CA TYR A 177 1.20 -22.76 -7.61
C TYR A 177 0.24 -23.72 -6.88
N SER A 178 -0.77 -23.20 -6.19
CA SER A 178 -1.76 -24.02 -5.48
C SER A 178 -2.96 -24.44 -6.33
N GLY A 179 -3.13 -23.81 -7.49
CA GLY A 179 -4.32 -23.96 -8.34
C GLY A 179 -5.56 -23.29 -7.74
N ALA A 180 -5.41 -22.30 -6.86
CA ALA A 180 -6.54 -21.54 -6.35
C ALA A 180 -7.06 -20.57 -7.43
N ARG A 181 -8.38 -20.62 -7.71
CA ARG A 181 -9.02 -19.73 -8.68
C ARG A 181 -9.30 -18.38 -8.04
N LEU A 182 -8.37 -17.44 -8.22
CA LEU A 182 -8.42 -16.11 -7.60
C LEU A 182 -9.00 -15.06 -8.54
N LYS A 183 -10.14 -14.45 -8.18
CA LYS A 183 -10.69 -13.29 -8.87
C LYS A 183 -10.06 -12.02 -8.34
N VAL A 184 -9.35 -11.27 -9.18
CA VAL A 184 -8.71 -10.01 -8.79
C VAL A 184 -9.65 -8.83 -9.09
N ALA A 185 -10.18 -8.21 -8.05
CA ALA A 185 -10.96 -6.98 -8.16
C ALA A 185 -10.01 -5.77 -8.03
N ASN A 186 -9.59 -5.23 -9.18
CA ASN A 186 -8.63 -4.12 -9.23
C ASN A 186 -9.06 -2.87 -10.01
N ASN A 187 -10.21 -2.91 -10.67
CA ASN A 187 -10.75 -1.81 -11.47
C ASN A 187 -12.24 -1.61 -11.21
N ALA A 188 -12.76 -0.43 -11.55
CA ALA A 188 -14.17 -0.13 -11.47
C ALA A 188 -15.00 -1.04 -12.42
N PRO A 189 -16.23 -1.45 -12.05
CA PRO A 189 -16.95 -1.11 -10.83
C PRO A 189 -16.63 -2.02 -9.63
N ALA A 190 -15.80 -3.04 -9.81
CA ALA A 190 -15.51 -4.05 -8.78
C ALA A 190 -14.69 -3.47 -7.62
N PHE A 191 -13.72 -2.60 -7.91
CA PHE A 191 -12.92 -1.92 -6.89
C PHE A 191 -12.36 -0.59 -7.42
N THR A 192 -12.57 0.49 -6.66
CA THR A 192 -11.94 1.79 -6.90
C THR A 192 -11.12 2.18 -5.68
N PHE A 193 -9.80 2.22 -5.83
CA PHE A 193 -8.90 2.57 -4.74
C PHE A 193 -9.13 4.00 -4.24
N GLY A 194 -9.13 4.18 -2.92
CA GLY A 194 -9.49 5.44 -2.27
C GLY A 194 -10.99 5.63 -2.04
N GLN A 195 -11.85 4.86 -2.73
CA GLN A 195 -13.31 4.93 -2.57
C GLN A 195 -13.86 3.64 -1.95
N THR A 196 -13.76 2.51 -2.65
CA THR A 196 -14.33 1.22 -2.21
C THR A 196 -13.77 0.80 -0.85
N ASN A 197 -12.45 0.90 -0.66
CA ASN A 197 -11.76 0.55 0.60
C ASN A 197 -12.01 1.52 1.76
N ARG A 198 -12.77 2.59 1.53
CA ARG A 198 -13.22 3.55 2.56
C ARG A 198 -14.70 3.42 2.89
N THR A 199 -15.45 2.58 2.17
CA THR A 199 -16.88 2.38 2.44
C THR A 199 -17.10 1.62 3.76
N PRO A 200 -18.19 1.89 4.49
CA PRO A 200 -18.50 1.16 5.73
C PRO A 200 -18.58 -0.35 5.53
N ALA A 201 -19.15 -0.81 4.41
CA ALA A 201 -19.24 -2.24 4.08
C ALA A 201 -17.86 -2.90 3.94
N PHE A 202 -16.89 -2.20 3.32
CA PHE A 202 -15.53 -2.70 3.21
C PHE A 202 -14.80 -2.67 4.56
N LEU A 203 -14.94 -1.57 5.31
CA LEU A 203 -14.29 -1.39 6.61
C LEU A 203 -14.80 -2.38 7.67
N ASN A 204 -16.05 -2.83 7.57
CA ASN A 204 -16.60 -3.88 8.43
C ASN A 204 -15.81 -5.19 8.33
N ASN A 205 -15.38 -5.53 7.11
CA ASN A 205 -14.60 -6.75 6.84
C ASN A 205 -13.08 -6.52 6.93
N PHE A 206 -12.64 -5.29 6.63
CA PHE A 206 -11.23 -4.90 6.55
C PHE A 206 -11.01 -3.57 7.30
N PRO A 207 -10.84 -3.61 8.64
CA PRO A 207 -10.90 -2.42 9.50
C PRO A 207 -9.91 -1.29 9.16
N LEU A 208 -8.74 -1.63 8.61
CA LEU A 208 -7.72 -0.65 8.25
C LEU A 208 -7.95 -0.02 6.86
N GLY A 209 -8.93 -0.49 6.09
CA GLY A 209 -9.18 -0.02 4.72
C GLY A 209 -7.99 -0.18 3.78
N LYS A 210 -7.09 -1.12 4.08
CA LYS A 210 -5.88 -1.41 3.29
C LYS A 210 -6.14 -2.54 2.29
N VAL A 211 -5.29 -2.59 1.27
CA VAL A 211 -5.26 -3.68 0.28
C VAL A 211 -3.82 -4.19 0.10
N PRO A 212 -3.60 -5.47 -0.25
CA PRO A 212 -4.59 -6.48 -0.65
C PRO A 212 -5.52 -6.94 0.48
N ALA A 213 -6.76 -7.23 0.14
CA ALA A 213 -7.77 -7.76 1.03
C ALA A 213 -8.46 -8.96 0.37
N TYR A 214 -8.64 -10.05 1.10
CA TYR A 214 -9.21 -11.31 0.61
C TYR A 214 -10.60 -11.52 1.20
N GLN A 215 -11.54 -11.94 0.35
CA GLN A 215 -12.85 -12.41 0.78
C GLN A 215 -13.17 -13.74 0.12
N GLY A 216 -13.47 -14.73 0.96
CA GLY A 216 -14.00 -16.02 0.57
C GLY A 216 -15.49 -15.99 0.27
N ASP A 217 -15.94 -16.96 -0.50
CA ASP A 217 -17.36 -17.28 -0.75
C ASP A 217 -18.09 -17.70 0.55
N ASP A 218 -17.36 -18.33 1.46
CA ASP A 218 -17.80 -18.68 2.82
C ASP A 218 -17.91 -17.49 3.79
N GLY A 219 -17.66 -16.27 3.30
CA GLY A 219 -17.62 -15.04 4.09
C GLY A 219 -16.34 -14.86 4.90
N PHE A 220 -15.35 -15.76 4.78
CA PHE A 220 -14.06 -15.59 5.45
C PHE A 220 -13.30 -14.40 4.87
N CYS A 221 -13.04 -13.39 5.68
CA CYS A 221 -12.25 -12.22 5.32
C CYS A 221 -10.84 -12.31 5.91
N LEU A 222 -9.84 -11.96 5.11
CA LEU A 222 -8.45 -11.94 5.52
C LEU A 222 -7.76 -10.69 4.97
N PHE A 223 -7.07 -9.96 5.84
CA PHE A 223 -6.19 -8.85 5.49
C PHE A 223 -4.74 -9.23 5.83
N GLU A 224 -3.79 -8.36 5.48
CA GLU A 224 -2.33 -8.60 5.45
C GLU A 224 -1.87 -9.50 4.29
N SER A 225 -0.98 -8.94 3.46
CA SER A 225 -0.53 -9.59 2.23
C SER A 225 0.18 -10.94 2.46
N ASN A 226 0.96 -11.08 3.54
CA ASN A 226 1.62 -12.33 3.89
C ASN A 226 0.63 -13.40 4.34
N ALA A 227 -0.37 -13.01 5.13
CA ALA A 227 -1.41 -13.93 5.60
C ALA A 227 -2.23 -14.46 4.42
N ILE A 228 -2.61 -13.57 3.49
CA ILE A 228 -3.34 -13.95 2.27
C ILE A 228 -2.49 -14.89 1.40
N ALA A 229 -1.22 -14.56 1.15
CA ALA A 229 -0.33 -15.41 0.36
C ALA A 229 -0.11 -16.79 1.02
N HIS A 230 0.04 -16.81 2.35
CA HIS A 230 0.12 -18.05 3.12
C HIS A 230 -1.16 -18.88 3.01
N PHE A 231 -2.33 -18.25 3.18
CA PHE A 231 -3.62 -18.93 3.09
C PHE A 231 -3.87 -19.53 1.69
N LEU A 232 -3.47 -18.84 0.63
CA LEU A 232 -3.61 -19.32 -0.76
C LEU A 232 -2.53 -20.31 -1.19
N SER A 233 -1.48 -20.50 -0.39
CA SER A 233 -0.40 -21.44 -0.68
C SER A 233 -0.75 -22.90 -0.38
N ASN A 234 -0.09 -23.83 -1.07
CA ASN A 234 -0.08 -25.25 -0.70
C ASN A 234 1.02 -25.54 0.34
N GLU A 235 1.07 -26.78 0.84
CA GLU A 235 2.06 -27.21 1.84
C GLU A 235 3.51 -27.02 1.37
N ALA A 236 3.78 -27.30 0.10
CA ALA A 236 5.10 -27.12 -0.49
C ALA A 236 5.59 -25.66 -0.43
N LEU A 237 4.72 -24.70 -0.73
CA LEU A 237 5.04 -23.28 -0.67
C LEU A 237 5.22 -22.78 0.77
N ARG A 238 4.51 -23.37 1.73
CA ARG A 238 4.60 -23.03 3.17
C ARG A 238 5.81 -23.66 3.85
N GLY A 239 6.39 -24.71 3.27
CA GLY A 239 7.43 -25.53 3.87
C GLY A 239 6.83 -26.79 4.50
N ALA A 240 7.15 -27.94 3.93
CA ALA A 240 6.58 -29.24 4.33
C ALA A 240 7.15 -29.79 5.66
N THR A 241 8.21 -29.18 6.19
CA THR A 241 8.77 -29.54 7.51
C THR A 241 8.77 -28.31 8.42
N PRO A 242 8.76 -28.49 9.75
CA PRO A 242 8.83 -27.36 10.68
C PRO A 242 10.03 -26.45 10.43
N GLN A 243 11.19 -27.01 10.08
CA GLN A 243 12.41 -26.27 9.76
C GLN A 243 12.25 -25.46 8.48
N ALA A 244 11.68 -26.05 7.42
CA ALA A 244 11.42 -25.34 6.17
C ALA A 244 10.38 -24.23 6.37
N ALA A 245 9.32 -24.49 7.13
CA ALA A 245 8.29 -23.49 7.44
C ALA A 245 8.86 -22.30 8.24
N ALA A 246 9.74 -22.57 9.21
CA ALA A 246 10.44 -21.52 9.96
C ALA A 246 11.36 -20.69 9.04
N GLN A 247 12.10 -21.32 8.13
CA GLN A 247 12.93 -20.62 7.15
C GLN A 247 12.10 -19.80 6.16
N VAL A 248 10.94 -20.30 5.73
CA VAL A 248 10.00 -19.53 4.91
C VAL A 248 9.56 -18.28 5.66
N LEU A 249 9.12 -18.42 6.91
CA LEU A 249 8.72 -17.28 7.73
C LEU A 249 9.86 -16.29 7.95
N GLN A 250 11.10 -16.77 8.18
CA GLN A 250 12.29 -15.93 8.30
C GLN A 250 12.47 -15.02 7.08
N TRP A 251 12.41 -15.56 5.87
CA TRP A 251 12.58 -14.78 4.64
C TRP A 251 11.41 -13.86 4.33
N VAL A 252 10.18 -14.26 4.68
CA VAL A 252 9.00 -13.39 4.58
C VAL A 252 9.16 -12.17 5.50
N SER A 253 9.55 -12.39 6.76
CA SER A 253 9.81 -11.31 7.72
C SER A 253 11.02 -10.45 7.31
N PHE A 254 12.08 -11.07 6.80
CA PHE A 254 13.26 -10.36 6.27
C PHE A 254 12.88 -9.44 5.10
N ALA A 255 11.99 -9.89 4.20
CA ALA A 255 11.52 -9.04 3.11
C ALA A 255 10.83 -7.77 3.64
N ASP A 256 9.93 -7.91 4.61
CA ASP A 256 9.19 -6.77 5.15
C ASP A 256 10.04 -5.83 6.02
N ALA A 257 11.00 -6.37 6.78
CA ALA A 257 11.83 -5.59 7.69
C ALA A 257 13.04 -4.94 6.98
N GLU A 258 13.73 -5.69 6.12
CA GLU A 258 15.04 -5.30 5.60
C GLU A 258 14.99 -4.83 4.14
N ILE A 259 14.04 -5.31 3.33
CA ILE A 259 13.97 -4.97 1.90
C ILE A 259 12.99 -3.83 1.66
N VAL A 260 11.77 -3.95 2.18
CA VAL A 260 10.67 -3.02 1.85
C VAL A 260 10.96 -1.57 2.26
N PRO A 261 11.52 -1.26 3.44
CA PRO A 261 11.82 0.12 3.82
C PRO A 261 12.83 0.81 2.89
N PRO A 262 14.06 0.29 2.65
CA PRO A 262 15.00 0.93 1.74
C PRO A 262 14.51 0.88 0.29
N ALA A 263 13.86 -0.20 -0.16
CA ALA A 263 13.27 -0.26 -1.49
C ALA A 263 12.25 0.86 -1.71
N SER A 264 11.38 1.12 -0.73
CA SER A 264 10.38 2.19 -0.82
C SER A 264 11.02 3.57 -0.84
N ALA A 265 11.99 3.82 0.05
CA ALA A 265 12.70 5.10 0.12
C ALA A 265 13.46 5.43 -1.19
N TRP A 266 13.99 4.40 -1.86
CA TRP A 266 14.73 4.58 -3.10
C TRP A 266 13.81 4.65 -4.35
N VAL A 267 12.81 3.76 -4.44
CA VAL A 267 11.98 3.64 -5.65
C VAL A 267 10.87 4.67 -5.71
N PHE A 268 10.19 4.98 -4.60
CA PHE A 268 8.98 5.83 -4.63
C PHE A 268 9.21 7.23 -5.20
N PRO A 269 10.37 7.88 -4.99
CA PRO A 269 10.70 9.11 -5.72
C PRO A 269 10.74 8.93 -7.24
N THR A 270 11.31 7.83 -7.74
CA THR A 270 11.38 7.56 -9.20
C THR A 270 10.01 7.35 -9.85
N LEU A 271 9.00 6.99 -9.04
CA LEU A 271 7.62 6.81 -9.47
C LEU A 271 6.74 8.05 -9.22
N GLY A 272 7.30 9.13 -8.67
CA GLY A 272 6.53 10.32 -8.32
C GLY A 272 5.54 10.13 -7.16
N ILE A 273 5.74 9.10 -6.32
CA ILE A 273 4.88 8.83 -5.16
C ILE A 273 5.33 9.64 -3.94
N MET A 274 6.65 9.80 -3.77
CA MET A 274 7.26 10.57 -2.69
C MET A 274 8.20 11.63 -3.24
N HIS A 275 8.44 12.68 -2.46
CA HIS A 275 9.47 13.65 -2.80
C HIS A 275 10.86 13.02 -2.72
N PHE A 276 11.78 13.45 -3.57
CA PHE A 276 13.16 12.98 -3.54
C PHE A 276 13.91 13.60 -2.35
N ASN A 277 14.52 12.76 -1.53
CA ASN A 277 15.46 13.17 -0.50
C ASN A 277 16.80 12.47 -0.75
N LYS A 278 17.85 13.26 -1.00
CA LYS A 278 19.18 12.75 -1.34
C LYS A 278 19.77 11.89 -0.23
N GLN A 279 19.74 12.35 1.02
CA GLN A 279 20.31 11.63 2.16
C GLN A 279 19.58 10.30 2.40
N ALA A 280 18.24 10.32 2.40
CA ALA A 280 17.45 9.10 2.55
C ALA A 280 17.66 8.11 1.40
N THR A 281 17.84 8.61 0.17
CA THR A 281 18.12 7.76 -1.00
C THR A 281 19.50 7.11 -0.91
N GLU A 282 20.53 7.87 -0.52
CA GLU A 282 21.88 7.30 -0.35
C GLU A 282 21.94 6.29 0.79
N GLN A 283 21.26 6.56 1.91
CA GLN A 283 21.12 5.58 2.98
C GLN A 283 20.40 4.31 2.50
N ALA A 284 19.29 4.46 1.77
CA ALA A 284 18.55 3.34 1.21
C ALA A 284 19.38 2.50 0.23
N LYS A 285 20.27 3.13 -0.56
CA LYS A 285 21.22 2.42 -1.42
C LYS A 285 22.20 1.57 -0.60
N GLU A 286 22.78 2.12 0.46
CA GLU A 286 23.72 1.38 1.32
C GLU A 286 23.04 0.22 2.07
N GLU A 287 21.81 0.43 2.56
CA GLU A 287 21.01 -0.64 3.16
C GLU A 287 20.66 -1.72 2.12
N THR A 288 20.27 -1.32 0.92
CA THR A 288 20.01 -2.26 -0.19
C THR A 288 21.26 -3.08 -0.55
N LYS A 289 22.46 -2.47 -0.55
CA LYS A 289 23.72 -3.19 -0.76
C LYS A 289 23.95 -4.25 0.31
N LYS A 290 23.69 -3.95 1.59
CA LYS A 290 23.82 -4.93 2.69
C LYS A 290 22.87 -6.12 2.49
N VAL A 291 21.61 -5.85 2.16
CA VAL A 291 20.61 -6.89 1.85
C VAL A 291 21.07 -7.76 0.69
N LEU A 292 21.53 -7.15 -0.41
CA LEU A 292 22.02 -7.87 -1.59
C LEU A 292 23.24 -8.73 -1.26
N SER A 293 24.16 -8.26 -0.42
CA SER A 293 25.30 -9.06 0.04
C SER A 293 24.85 -10.33 0.81
N VAL A 294 23.91 -10.19 1.75
CA VAL A 294 23.37 -11.32 2.52
C VAL A 294 22.72 -12.35 1.60
N LEU A 295 21.86 -11.90 0.69
CA LEU A 295 21.21 -12.77 -0.29
C LEU A 295 22.22 -13.43 -1.22
N ASN A 296 23.24 -12.69 -1.69
CA ASN A 296 24.24 -13.20 -2.62
C ASN A 296 25.08 -14.33 -2.01
N GLN A 297 25.41 -14.20 -0.72
CA GLN A 297 26.09 -15.23 0.04
C GLN A 297 25.19 -16.45 0.27
N HIS A 298 23.94 -16.24 0.70
CA HIS A 298 23.00 -17.34 0.95
C HIS A 298 22.71 -18.17 -0.31
N LEU A 299 22.58 -17.48 -1.45
CA LEU A 299 22.28 -18.08 -2.75
C LEU A 299 23.50 -18.65 -3.47
N ASN A 300 24.71 -18.53 -2.92
CA ASN A 300 25.93 -18.99 -3.58
C ASN A 300 25.90 -20.48 -3.98
N THR A 301 25.28 -21.31 -3.15
CA THR A 301 25.16 -22.77 -3.36
C THR A 301 23.71 -23.24 -3.40
N ARG A 302 22.75 -22.33 -3.61
CA ARG A 302 21.31 -22.63 -3.57
C ARG A 302 20.61 -22.15 -4.82
N THR A 303 19.64 -22.91 -5.30
CA THR A 303 18.79 -22.50 -6.43
C THR A 303 17.71 -21.53 -5.96
N PHE A 304 17.09 -21.83 -4.82
CA PHE A 304 16.00 -21.08 -4.19
C PHE A 304 16.32 -20.82 -2.71
N LEU A 305 15.58 -19.92 -2.07
CA LEU A 305 15.87 -19.52 -0.68
C LEU A 305 15.69 -20.65 0.33
N VAL A 306 14.73 -21.55 0.08
CA VAL A 306 14.37 -22.66 0.99
C VAL A 306 14.11 -23.94 0.21
N GLY A 307 14.75 -25.04 0.61
CA GLY A 307 14.39 -26.40 0.19
C GLY A 307 14.55 -26.73 -1.30
N GLU A 308 15.42 -26.03 -2.03
CA GLU A 308 15.70 -26.23 -3.47
C GLU A 308 14.46 -26.26 -4.38
N ARG A 309 13.41 -25.52 -3.98
CA ARG A 309 12.20 -25.31 -4.77
C ARG A 309 11.62 -23.93 -4.46
N VAL A 310 10.80 -23.40 -5.36
CA VAL A 310 10.06 -22.16 -5.07
C VAL A 310 9.20 -22.35 -3.83
N SER A 311 9.34 -21.41 -2.90
CA SER A 311 8.54 -21.30 -1.69
C SER A 311 7.99 -19.88 -1.54
N LEU A 312 7.17 -19.64 -0.50
CA LEU A 312 6.73 -18.28 -0.16
C LEU A 312 7.89 -17.34 0.19
N ALA A 313 9.06 -17.85 0.59
CA ALA A 313 10.27 -17.06 0.74
C ALA A 313 10.63 -16.40 -0.59
N ASP A 314 10.73 -17.20 -1.66
CA ASP A 314 11.13 -16.73 -2.97
C ASP A 314 10.12 -15.74 -3.54
N VAL A 315 8.82 -16.08 -3.44
CA VAL A 315 7.72 -15.21 -3.85
C VAL A 315 7.79 -13.85 -3.14
N SER A 316 7.96 -13.85 -1.82
CA SER A 316 7.92 -12.61 -1.03
C SER A 316 9.13 -11.73 -1.28
N VAL A 317 10.34 -12.30 -1.28
CA VAL A 317 11.58 -11.55 -1.53
C VAL A 317 11.61 -11.03 -2.98
N ALA A 318 11.22 -11.84 -3.96
CA ALA A 318 11.23 -11.42 -5.36
C ALA A 318 10.19 -10.30 -5.61
N CYS A 319 8.99 -10.38 -5.04
CA CYS A 319 8.01 -9.30 -5.15
C CYS A 319 8.48 -8.01 -4.46
N ALA A 320 9.15 -8.10 -3.30
CA ALA A 320 9.70 -6.94 -2.60
C ALA A 320 10.82 -6.25 -3.42
N MET A 321 11.63 -7.04 -4.14
CA MET A 321 12.73 -6.54 -4.98
C MET A 321 12.31 -6.15 -6.41
N LEU A 322 11.06 -6.44 -6.82
CA LEU A 322 10.60 -6.27 -8.20
C LEU A 322 10.84 -4.85 -8.71
N TRP A 323 10.41 -3.85 -7.95
CA TRP A 323 10.55 -2.46 -8.36
C TRP A 323 11.99 -1.95 -8.31
N LEU A 324 12.83 -2.48 -7.40
CA LEU A 324 14.26 -2.19 -7.41
C LEU A 324 14.88 -2.64 -8.74
N TYR A 325 14.61 -3.88 -9.17
CA TYR A 325 15.12 -4.41 -10.44
C TYR A 325 14.54 -3.73 -11.67
N LYS A 326 13.29 -3.25 -11.64
CA LYS A 326 12.69 -2.52 -12.77
C LYS A 326 13.19 -1.08 -12.88
N GLN A 327 13.45 -0.41 -11.75
CA GLN A 327 13.69 1.04 -11.74
C GLN A 327 15.14 1.46 -11.54
N VAL A 328 15.85 0.86 -10.59
CA VAL A 328 17.10 1.49 -10.06
C VAL A 328 18.32 0.58 -10.04
N LEU A 329 18.16 -0.74 -10.00
CA LEU A 329 19.30 -1.67 -10.00
C LEU A 329 19.85 -1.84 -11.41
N GLU A 330 20.53 -0.83 -11.94
CA GLU A 330 21.20 -0.87 -13.25
C GLU A 330 22.38 -1.88 -13.26
N PRO A 331 22.92 -2.27 -14.44
CA PRO A 331 23.95 -3.30 -14.55
C PRO A 331 25.14 -3.10 -13.61
N ALA A 332 25.66 -1.87 -13.49
CA ALA A 332 26.81 -1.55 -12.65
C ALA A 332 26.52 -1.79 -11.16
N PHE A 333 25.32 -1.46 -10.68
CA PHE A 333 24.95 -1.62 -9.28
C PHE A 333 24.77 -3.09 -8.90
N ARG A 334 24.21 -3.91 -9.81
CA ARG A 334 23.94 -5.33 -9.55
C ARG A 334 25.09 -6.28 -9.89
N GLN A 335 26.12 -5.80 -10.59
CA GLN A 335 27.29 -6.60 -10.99
C GLN A 335 27.98 -7.34 -9.82
N PRO A 336 28.12 -6.75 -8.61
CA PRO A 336 28.72 -7.44 -7.47
C PRO A 336 27.86 -8.58 -6.89
N TYR A 337 26.59 -8.69 -7.31
CA TYR A 337 25.60 -9.61 -6.75
C TYR A 337 25.07 -10.60 -7.82
N PRO A 338 25.94 -11.41 -8.44
CA PRO A 338 25.55 -12.28 -9.54
C PRO A 338 24.57 -13.37 -9.11
N ASN A 339 24.69 -13.90 -7.89
CA ASN A 339 23.83 -14.98 -7.40
C ASN A 339 22.40 -14.49 -7.19
N VAL A 340 22.24 -13.28 -6.66
CA VAL A 340 20.92 -12.65 -6.47
C VAL A 340 20.27 -12.36 -7.82
N THR A 341 21.02 -11.80 -8.76
CA THR A 341 20.50 -11.49 -10.10
C THR A 341 20.08 -12.76 -10.85
N ARG A 342 20.87 -13.83 -10.74
CA ARG A 342 20.52 -15.16 -11.29
C ARG A 342 19.27 -15.73 -10.64
N TRP A 343 19.18 -15.71 -9.31
CA TRP A 343 17.99 -16.18 -8.58
C TRP A 343 16.73 -15.36 -8.93
N PHE A 344 16.82 -14.03 -8.93
CA PHE A 344 15.70 -13.15 -9.26
C PHE A 344 15.19 -13.41 -10.67
N THR A 345 16.11 -13.48 -11.64
CA THR A 345 15.80 -13.79 -13.04
C THR A 345 15.18 -15.17 -13.17
N THR A 346 15.67 -16.16 -12.41
CA THR A 346 15.09 -17.52 -12.37
C THR A 346 13.66 -17.49 -11.85
N CYS A 347 13.38 -16.75 -10.77
CA CYS A 347 12.05 -16.65 -10.17
C CYS A 347 11.05 -15.97 -11.11
N VAL A 348 11.35 -14.76 -11.60
CA VAL A 348 10.41 -14.00 -12.45
C VAL A 348 10.14 -14.67 -13.80
N ASN A 349 11.02 -15.58 -14.23
CA ASN A 349 10.82 -16.36 -15.45
C ASN A 349 10.08 -17.69 -15.26
N GLN A 350 9.76 -18.10 -14.03
CA GLN A 350 8.90 -19.26 -13.81
C GLN A 350 7.51 -19.00 -14.41
N PRO A 351 6.83 -20.01 -15.00
CA PRO A 351 5.52 -19.84 -15.62
C PRO A 351 4.48 -19.17 -14.70
N GLN A 352 4.48 -19.55 -13.42
CA GLN A 352 3.58 -19.03 -12.40
C GLN A 352 3.85 -17.56 -12.06
N PHE A 353 5.11 -17.13 -12.10
CA PHE A 353 5.48 -15.73 -11.93
C PHE A 353 5.12 -14.93 -13.20
N LYS A 354 5.49 -15.42 -14.39
CA LYS A 354 5.18 -14.76 -15.67
C LYS A 354 3.68 -14.57 -15.88
N ALA A 355 2.85 -15.53 -15.46
CA ALA A 355 1.39 -15.42 -15.54
C ALA A 355 0.82 -14.22 -14.78
N VAL A 356 1.52 -13.73 -13.75
CA VAL A 356 1.08 -12.61 -12.90
C VAL A 356 1.85 -11.33 -13.23
N LEU A 357 3.17 -11.42 -13.36
CA LEU A 357 4.07 -10.27 -13.52
C LEU A 357 4.21 -9.84 -14.99
N GLY A 358 3.85 -10.70 -15.93
CA GLY A 358 4.17 -10.53 -17.34
C GLY A 358 5.67 -10.61 -17.61
N GLU A 359 6.12 -9.94 -18.67
CA GLU A 359 7.54 -9.81 -18.99
C GLU A 359 8.20 -8.75 -18.09
N VAL A 360 9.22 -9.16 -17.33
CA VAL A 360 9.95 -8.25 -16.44
C VAL A 360 11.23 -7.77 -17.13
N LYS A 361 11.20 -6.53 -17.64
CA LYS A 361 12.40 -5.84 -18.12
C LYS A 361 13.22 -5.32 -16.94
N LEU A 362 14.49 -5.73 -16.86
CA LEU A 362 15.42 -5.22 -15.86
C LEU A 362 15.88 -3.80 -16.22
N CYS A 363 16.16 -2.99 -15.21
CA CYS A 363 16.69 -1.64 -15.33
C CYS A 363 18.00 -1.63 -16.14
N GLU A 364 18.05 -0.83 -17.21
CA GLU A 364 19.25 -0.60 -18.02
C GLU A 364 20.04 0.61 -17.51
N LYS A 365 19.32 1.66 -17.08
CA LYS A 365 19.87 2.88 -16.49
C LYS A 365 19.00 3.27 -15.30
N MET A 366 19.65 3.63 -14.19
CA MET A 366 18.96 3.98 -12.96
C MET A 366 17.96 5.13 -13.17
N ALA A 367 16.69 4.89 -12.85
CA ALA A 367 15.64 5.89 -12.93
C ALA A 367 15.90 7.03 -11.94
N GLN A 368 15.69 8.26 -12.41
CA GLN A 368 15.80 9.47 -11.60
C GLN A 368 14.42 10.00 -11.22
N PHE A 369 14.36 10.86 -10.20
CA PHE A 369 13.13 11.54 -9.82
C PHE A 369 12.64 12.43 -10.97
N ASP A 370 11.34 12.31 -11.29
CA ASP A 370 10.68 13.12 -12.31
C ASP A 370 9.63 14.02 -11.63
N ALA A 371 9.93 15.32 -11.57
CA ALA A 371 9.09 16.32 -10.94
C ALA A 371 7.70 16.43 -11.62
N LYS A 372 7.59 16.13 -12.92
CA LYS A 372 6.32 16.18 -13.66
C LYS A 372 5.43 14.99 -13.28
N LYS A 373 5.99 13.77 -13.25
CA LYS A 373 5.25 12.58 -12.77
C LYS A 373 4.77 12.73 -11.33
N PHE A 374 5.60 13.34 -10.47
CA PHE A 374 5.22 13.64 -9.09
C PHE A 374 4.01 14.60 -9.02
N ALA A 375 3.99 15.64 -9.84
CA ALA A 375 2.86 16.58 -9.89
C ALA A 375 1.56 15.96 -10.44
N GLU A 376 1.66 15.04 -11.40
CA GLU A 376 0.52 14.33 -12.01
C GLU A 376 -0.12 13.29 -11.07
N MET A 377 0.68 12.68 -10.20
CA MET A 377 0.23 11.67 -9.22
C MET A 377 -0.42 12.26 -7.96
N GLN A 378 -0.38 13.58 -7.78
CA GLN A 378 -1.11 14.26 -6.71
C GLN A 378 -2.60 14.38 -7.06
N PRO A 379 -3.53 14.19 -6.10
CA PRO A 379 -4.95 14.30 -6.36
C PRO A 379 -5.30 15.71 -6.88
N LYS A 380 -5.82 15.80 -8.11
CA LYS A 380 -6.47 17.02 -8.61
C LYS A 380 -7.65 17.31 -7.70
N LYS A 381 -7.60 18.42 -6.94
CA LYS A 381 -8.76 18.94 -6.21
C LYS A 381 -9.94 19.04 -7.19
N GLU A 382 -10.97 18.22 -6.98
CA GLU A 382 -12.24 18.35 -7.68
C GLU A 382 -12.81 19.75 -7.38
N SER A 383 -13.02 20.52 -8.43
CA SER A 383 -13.63 21.84 -8.35
C SER A 383 -15.15 21.70 -8.46
N ALA A 384 -15.87 22.38 -7.58
CA ALA A 384 -17.29 22.67 -7.73
C ALA A 384 -17.49 24.19 -7.64
N PRO A 385 -18.56 24.79 -8.21
CA PRO A 385 -19.30 24.42 -9.42
C PRO A 385 -19.35 25.57 -10.46
N ALA A 386 -19.76 25.20 -11.67
CA ALA A 386 -20.18 26.00 -12.83
C ALA A 386 -20.23 27.55 -12.72
N LYS A 387 -19.39 28.24 -13.51
CA LYS A 387 -19.68 29.59 -14.00
C LYS A 387 -20.21 29.53 -15.45
N LYS A 388 -21.32 30.24 -15.65
CA LYS A 388 -22.19 30.33 -16.82
C LYS A 388 -21.46 30.73 -18.11
N GLU A 389 -21.95 30.18 -19.23
CA GLU A 389 -21.74 30.61 -20.63
C GLU A 389 -21.98 32.13 -20.81
N LYS A 390 -21.08 32.91 -21.45
CA LYS A 390 -20.89 33.27 -22.90
C LYS A 390 -20.89 34.82 -22.99
N PRO A 391 -20.47 35.50 -24.08
CA PRO A 391 -20.05 35.00 -25.40
C PRO A 391 -18.73 35.59 -25.97
N ALA A 392 -18.34 35.00 -27.10
CA ALA A 392 -17.23 35.34 -27.97
C ALA A 392 -17.26 36.79 -28.53
N LYS A 393 -16.06 37.34 -28.80
CA LYS A 393 -15.83 38.31 -29.88
C LYS A 393 -14.46 38.07 -30.51
N GLU A 394 -14.48 37.84 -31.82
CA GLU A 394 -13.36 37.97 -32.75
C GLU A 394 -12.78 39.39 -32.70
N ASN A 395 -11.45 39.52 -32.82
CA ASN A 395 -10.85 40.26 -33.93
C ASN A 395 -9.33 40.09 -33.99
N ALA A 396 -8.83 40.22 -35.22
CA ALA A 396 -7.52 39.84 -35.71
C ALA A 396 -6.36 40.80 -35.34
N LYS A 397 -5.15 40.20 -35.31
CA LYS A 397 -3.75 40.62 -35.62
C LYS A 397 -3.49 42.05 -36.17
N PRO A 398 -2.22 42.57 -36.21
CA PRO A 398 -0.93 41.85 -36.25
C PRO A 398 0.28 42.44 -35.45
N GLN A 399 1.35 41.63 -35.48
CA GLN A 399 2.74 41.78 -35.02
C GLN A 399 3.44 43.12 -35.31
N GLU A 400 4.39 43.48 -34.43
CA GLU A 400 5.61 44.21 -34.82
C GLU A 400 6.86 43.64 -34.13
N LYS A 401 7.90 43.39 -34.94
CA LYS A 401 9.26 42.94 -34.58
C LYS A 401 10.11 44.16 -34.22
N LYS A 402 11.10 44.00 -33.34
CA LYS A 402 12.41 44.68 -33.50
C LYS A 402 13.60 43.85 -32.95
N LYS A 403 14.59 43.74 -33.83
CA LYS A 403 15.94 43.12 -33.76
C LYS A 403 16.84 43.88 -32.75
N LYS A 404 17.72 43.23 -31.95
CA LYS A 404 19.04 42.60 -32.23
C LYS A 404 20.19 43.61 -32.24
N GLU A 405 21.21 43.44 -31.37
CA GLU A 405 22.59 43.85 -31.67
C GLU A 405 23.63 43.03 -30.85
N GLU A 406 24.69 42.64 -31.56
CA GLU A 406 25.82 41.76 -31.21
C GLU A 406 27.14 42.57 -31.15
N LYS A 407 28.16 42.07 -30.41
CA LYS A 407 29.61 41.98 -30.79
C LYS A 407 30.43 41.37 -29.64
N LYS A 408 30.99 40.14 -29.76
CA LYS A 408 32.35 39.72 -30.23
C LYS A 408 33.51 40.29 -29.38
N ALA A 409 34.54 39.55 -28.90
CA ALA A 409 35.26 38.38 -29.43
C ALA A 409 36.03 37.55 -28.36
N ALA A 410 36.44 36.33 -28.71
CA ALA A 410 37.24 35.33 -27.94
C ALA A 410 38.76 35.38 -28.31
N PRO A 411 39.71 34.61 -27.71
CA PRO A 411 39.73 33.12 -27.74
C PRO A 411 40.28 32.32 -26.51
N ALA A 412 39.71 31.09 -26.40
CA ALA A 412 40.24 29.76 -26.01
C ALA A 412 40.73 29.42 -24.58
N ALA A 413 39.98 28.52 -23.89
CA ALA A 413 40.40 27.15 -23.53
C ALA A 413 39.16 26.33 -23.04
N ASP A 414 39.14 25.03 -23.35
CA ASP A 414 38.11 24.02 -23.07
C ASP A 414 37.62 23.96 -21.61
N GLU A 415 36.30 23.81 -21.43
CA GLU A 415 35.65 22.88 -20.50
C GLU A 415 34.13 22.88 -20.82
N ASP A 416 33.61 21.71 -21.22
CA ASP A 416 32.19 21.46 -21.47
C ASP A 416 31.35 21.77 -20.21
N MET A 417 30.57 22.87 -20.24
CA MET A 417 29.53 23.16 -19.25
C MET A 417 28.16 22.67 -19.72
N ASP A 418 27.54 21.93 -18.79
CA ASP A 418 26.44 20.99 -18.89
C ASP A 418 25.06 21.64 -19.16
N GLU A 419 24.24 21.00 -20.00
CA GLU A 419 22.87 21.38 -20.37
C GLU A 419 21.89 21.39 -19.17
N CYS A 420 22.36 21.03 -17.98
CA CYS A 420 21.64 21.06 -16.70
C CYS A 420 21.29 22.47 -16.19
N GLU A 421 22.12 23.50 -16.44
CA GLU A 421 21.82 24.86 -15.96
C GLU A 421 20.73 25.56 -16.79
N ALA A 422 20.62 25.25 -18.08
CA ALA A 422 19.59 25.80 -18.95
C ALA A 422 18.19 25.23 -18.64
N ALA A 423 18.10 24.03 -18.08
CA ALA A 423 16.84 23.40 -17.68
C ALA A 423 16.29 23.96 -16.34
N LEU A 424 17.15 24.48 -15.46
CA LEU A 424 16.75 25.14 -14.21
C LEU A 424 16.16 26.55 -14.42
N ALA A 425 16.40 27.17 -15.57
CA ALA A 425 15.91 28.51 -15.89
C ALA A 425 14.48 28.54 -16.48
N ALA A 426 13.84 27.37 -16.67
CA ALA A 426 12.53 27.23 -17.30
C ALA A 426 11.47 26.58 -16.38
N GLU A 427 11.33 27.07 -15.15
CA GLU A 427 10.14 26.81 -14.32
C GLU A 427 9.04 27.85 -14.58
N PRO A 428 7.75 27.46 -14.67
CA PRO A 428 6.66 28.41 -14.52
C PRO A 428 6.61 28.87 -13.04
N LYS A 429 7.01 30.13 -12.80
CA LYS A 429 7.01 30.78 -11.47
C LYS A 429 5.69 30.53 -10.73
N SER A 430 5.72 29.81 -9.61
CA SER A 430 4.73 30.01 -8.55
C SER A 430 4.86 31.45 -8.07
N LYS A 431 3.75 32.15 -7.86
CA LYS A 431 3.78 33.51 -7.28
C LYS A 431 4.48 33.41 -5.92
N ASP A 432 5.61 34.10 -5.77
CA ASP A 432 6.31 34.19 -4.48
C ASP A 432 5.35 34.83 -3.46
N PRO A 433 4.97 34.13 -2.37
CA PRO A 433 4.03 34.64 -1.38
C PRO A 433 4.52 35.95 -0.74
N PHE A 434 5.83 36.21 -0.75
CA PHE A 434 6.44 37.42 -0.20
C PHE A 434 6.68 38.53 -1.23
N ALA A 435 6.25 38.35 -2.50
CA ALA A 435 6.50 39.30 -3.58
C ALA A 435 5.90 40.71 -3.36
N HIS A 436 4.96 40.83 -2.42
CA HIS A 436 4.31 42.09 -2.06
C HIS A 436 5.07 42.87 -0.97
N LEU A 437 6.08 42.27 -0.33
CA LEU A 437 6.85 42.89 0.76
C LEU A 437 8.11 43.60 0.24
N PRO A 438 8.54 44.72 0.88
CA PRO A 438 9.77 45.41 0.52
C PRO A 438 11.01 44.51 0.67
N LYS A 439 12.07 44.86 -0.06
CA LYS A 439 13.37 44.17 0.05
C LYS A 439 14.00 44.53 1.40
N SER A 440 14.31 43.52 2.20
CA SER A 440 15.01 43.64 3.48
C SER A 440 16.52 43.56 3.27
N SER A 441 17.30 44.26 4.10
CA SER A 441 18.75 44.16 4.16
C SER A 441 19.25 42.90 4.91
N PHE A 442 18.37 42.21 5.64
CA PHE A 442 18.74 41.03 6.43
C PHE A 442 18.83 39.76 5.57
N VAL A 443 20.03 39.16 5.55
CA VAL A 443 20.32 37.92 4.82
C VAL A 443 20.17 36.72 5.78
N MET A 444 18.99 36.09 5.74
CA MET A 444 18.63 34.96 6.62
C MET A 444 19.60 33.77 6.50
N ASP A 445 20.08 33.45 5.29
CA ASP A 445 21.01 32.34 5.06
C ASP A 445 22.38 32.56 5.73
N GLU A 446 22.86 33.80 5.79
CA GLU A 446 24.11 34.14 6.46
C GLU A 446 23.97 34.00 7.98
N CYS A 447 22.86 34.48 8.54
CA CYS A 447 22.56 34.32 9.96
C CYS A 447 22.52 32.84 10.37
N LYS A 448 21.87 31.99 9.57
CA LYS A 448 21.80 30.53 9.83
C LYS A 448 23.15 29.84 9.73
N ARG A 449 23.97 30.27 8.78
CA ARG A 449 25.33 29.75 8.60
C ARG A 449 26.19 30.08 9.81
N LYS A 450 26.18 31.33 10.30
CA LYS A 450 26.94 31.71 11.50
C LYS A 450 26.43 31.01 12.75
N TYR A 451 25.11 30.93 12.94
CA TYR A 451 24.53 30.17 14.05
C TYR A 451 24.92 28.68 14.05
N SER A 452 25.11 28.07 12.88
CA SER A 452 25.46 26.64 12.78
C SER A 452 26.95 26.35 12.94
N ASN A 453 27.82 27.31 12.64
CA ASN A 453 29.25 27.09 12.49
C ASN A 453 30.10 27.77 13.57
N GLU A 454 29.53 28.71 14.33
CA GLU A 454 30.24 29.55 15.30
C GLU A 454 29.55 29.50 16.67
N ASP A 455 30.25 29.99 17.71
CA ASP A 455 29.72 30.00 19.06
C ASP A 455 28.47 30.90 19.18
N THR A 456 27.42 30.36 19.77
CA THR A 456 26.09 31.00 19.78
C THR A 456 26.07 32.27 20.62
N LEU A 457 26.71 32.26 21.79
CA LEU A 457 26.66 33.35 22.76
C LEU A 457 27.60 34.50 22.40
N THR A 458 28.80 34.17 21.91
CA THR A 458 29.86 35.15 21.66
C THR A 458 29.89 35.69 20.24
N VAL A 459 29.36 34.96 19.25
CA VAL A 459 29.46 35.35 17.84
C VAL A 459 28.12 35.38 17.12
N ALA A 460 27.31 34.31 17.17
CA ALA A 460 26.08 34.23 16.40
C ALA A 460 24.98 35.20 16.88
N LEU A 461 24.80 35.35 18.20
CA LEU A 461 23.80 36.26 18.78
C LEU A 461 24.15 37.75 18.57
N PRO A 462 25.39 38.22 18.82
CA PRO A 462 25.79 39.58 18.45
C PRO A 462 25.58 39.85 16.96
N HIS A 463 25.99 38.93 16.09
CA HIS A 463 25.82 39.07 14.65
C HIS A 463 24.34 39.12 14.23
N PHE A 464 23.47 38.31 14.86
CA PHE A 464 22.03 38.38 14.63
C PHE A 464 21.50 39.78 14.91
N TRP A 465 21.78 40.35 16.10
CA TRP A 465 21.26 41.67 16.48
C TRP A 465 21.87 42.84 15.69
N GLU A 466 23.13 42.74 15.25
CA GLU A 466 23.77 43.76 14.41
C GLU A 466 23.17 43.85 13.01
N ASN A 467 22.70 42.72 12.47
CA ASN A 467 22.19 42.63 11.10
C ASN A 467 20.67 42.54 11.02
N PHE A 468 20.00 42.29 12.15
CA PHE A 468 18.54 42.13 12.20
C PHE A 468 17.83 43.39 11.72
N ASP A 469 17.01 43.23 10.69
CA ASP A 469 16.17 44.29 10.12
C ASP A 469 14.75 44.20 10.72
N PRO A 470 14.40 45.10 11.68
CA PRO A 470 13.10 45.08 12.34
C PRO A 470 11.94 45.53 11.42
N GLU A 471 12.22 46.16 10.27
CA GLU A 471 11.20 46.54 9.29
C GLU A 471 10.87 45.37 8.35
N GLY A 472 11.87 44.57 7.99
CA GLY A 472 11.73 43.42 7.09
C GLY A 472 11.35 42.09 7.75
N TYR A 473 11.71 41.87 9.02
CA TYR A 473 11.49 40.63 9.76
C TYR A 473 10.83 40.85 11.11
N SER A 474 10.09 39.85 11.58
CA SER A 474 9.47 39.88 12.90
C SER A 474 9.83 38.64 13.72
N ILE A 475 9.82 38.82 15.04
CA ILE A 475 10.12 37.79 16.04
C ILE A 475 8.82 37.41 16.75
N TRP A 476 8.54 36.12 16.85
CA TRP A 476 7.33 35.57 17.42
C TRP A 476 7.65 34.51 18.45
N TYR A 477 6.96 34.58 19.58
CA TYR A 477 6.91 33.52 20.57
C TYR A 477 5.72 32.61 20.27
N CYS A 478 5.94 31.30 20.35
CA CYS A 478 4.90 30.30 20.25
C CYS A 478 4.87 29.37 21.46
N GLU A 479 3.68 28.91 21.83
CA GLU A 479 3.46 27.94 22.90
C GLU A 479 2.34 26.97 22.53
N TYR A 480 2.55 25.68 22.78
CA TYR A 480 1.60 24.64 22.41
C TYR A 480 0.37 24.65 23.33
N LYS A 481 -0.83 24.67 22.73
CA LYS A 481 -2.10 24.86 23.46
C LYS A 481 -2.57 23.65 24.25
N TYR A 482 -2.08 22.44 23.93
CA TYR A 482 -2.61 21.18 24.46
C TYR A 482 -1.55 20.37 25.23
N PRO A 483 -0.96 20.90 26.32
CA PRO A 483 0.09 20.19 27.06
C PRO A 483 -0.39 18.87 27.68
N GLN A 484 -1.71 18.67 27.87
CA GLN A 484 -2.24 17.40 28.39
C GLN A 484 -2.12 16.23 27.41
N GLU A 485 -1.96 16.51 26.11
CA GLU A 485 -1.77 15.49 25.07
C GLU A 485 -0.31 14.99 25.00
N LEU A 486 0.61 15.69 25.65
CA LEU A 486 2.05 15.41 25.64
C LEU A 486 2.43 14.38 26.73
N THR A 487 2.13 13.11 26.45
CA THR A 487 2.33 11.99 27.39
C THR A 487 3.79 11.53 27.50
N GLN A 488 4.51 11.47 26.38
CA GLN A 488 5.90 11.02 26.31
C GLN A 488 6.77 12.09 25.65
N THR A 489 7.92 12.40 26.24
CA THR A 489 8.83 13.45 25.75
C THR A 489 9.33 13.15 24.34
N PHE A 490 9.66 11.89 24.02
CA PHE A 490 10.11 11.51 22.68
C PHE A 490 9.02 11.68 21.60
N MET A 491 7.74 11.42 21.94
CA MET A 491 6.62 11.63 21.02
C MET A 491 6.38 13.13 20.79
N SER A 492 6.54 13.92 21.85
CA SER A 492 6.45 15.38 21.80
C SER A 492 7.56 15.97 20.94
N CYS A 493 8.78 15.43 21.02
CA CYS A 493 9.89 15.78 20.13
C CYS A 493 9.63 15.40 18.68
N ASN A 494 8.97 14.27 18.41
CA ASN A 494 8.58 13.88 17.06
C ASN A 494 7.51 14.82 16.47
N LEU A 495 6.63 15.37 17.30
CA LEU A 495 5.63 16.35 16.89
C LEU A 495 6.31 17.65 16.37
N ILE A 496 7.33 18.15 17.07
CA ILE A 496 8.14 19.31 16.62
C ILE A 496 8.82 19.01 15.28
N SER A 497 9.47 17.84 15.16
CA SER A 497 10.13 17.44 13.90
C SER A 497 9.15 17.28 12.73
N GLY A 498 7.95 16.77 13.00
CA GLY A 498 6.89 16.68 11.99
C GLY A 498 6.48 18.05 11.47
N MET A 499 6.28 19.04 12.36
CA MET A 499 5.93 20.40 11.97
C MET A 499 7.03 21.02 11.09
N PHE A 500 8.30 20.84 11.46
CA PHE A 500 9.43 21.35 10.67
C PHE A 500 9.51 20.73 9.26
N GLN A 501 9.23 19.43 9.13
CA GLN A 501 9.21 18.77 7.82
C GLN A 501 8.10 19.31 6.92
N ARG A 502 6.94 19.65 7.50
CA ARG A 502 5.80 20.19 6.75
C ARG A 502 6.00 21.65 6.33
N LEU A 503 6.77 22.42 7.09
CA LEU A 503 7.08 23.83 6.81
C LEU A 503 8.32 24.05 5.93
N ASP A 504 8.84 23.03 5.24
CA ASP A 504 10.12 23.09 4.53
C ASP A 504 10.20 24.22 3.47
N ARG A 505 9.07 24.57 2.83
CA ARG A 505 8.99 25.70 1.88
C ARG A 505 9.20 27.07 2.54
N LEU A 506 8.91 27.20 3.83
CA LEU A 506 9.12 28.41 4.62
C LEU A 506 10.59 28.56 5.07
N ARG A 507 11.38 27.47 5.01
CA ARG A 507 12.76 27.42 5.49
C ARG A 507 13.62 28.53 4.93
N LYS A 508 13.52 28.88 3.63
CA LYS A 508 14.34 29.97 3.03
C LYS A 508 14.17 31.34 3.70
N ASN A 509 13.00 31.64 4.26
CA ASN A 509 12.65 32.96 4.79
C ASN A 509 12.33 32.95 6.30
N ALA A 510 12.63 31.85 7.00
CA ALA A 510 12.37 31.72 8.42
C ALA A 510 13.46 30.93 9.14
N PHE A 511 13.61 31.23 10.42
CA PHE A 511 14.49 30.56 11.37
C PHE A 511 13.74 30.40 12.70
N ALA A 512 13.84 29.25 13.36
CA ALA A 512 13.21 29.07 14.66
C ALA A 512 14.02 28.18 15.59
N SER A 513 13.84 28.38 16.88
CA SER A 513 14.30 27.48 17.94
C SER A 513 13.12 27.11 18.80
N VAL A 514 12.77 25.83 18.82
CA VAL A 514 11.63 25.28 19.58
C VAL A 514 12.16 24.29 20.59
N ILE A 515 11.73 24.41 21.83
CA ILE A 515 12.22 23.65 22.96
C ILE A 515 11.06 22.88 23.60
N LEU A 516 11.32 21.63 23.94
CA LEU A 516 10.52 20.82 24.85
C LEU A 516 11.03 21.02 26.27
N PHE A 517 10.12 21.36 27.17
CA PHE A 517 10.38 21.51 28.60
C PHE A 517 9.63 20.45 29.41
N GLY A 518 10.15 20.12 30.60
CA GLY A 518 9.50 19.21 31.55
C GLY A 518 9.86 17.73 31.36
N THR A 519 9.03 16.85 31.89
CA THR A 519 9.27 15.39 31.90
C THR A 519 8.04 14.63 31.39
N ASN A 520 8.09 13.30 31.30
CA ASN A 520 6.97 12.49 30.81
C ASN A 520 5.68 12.78 31.61
N ASN A 521 4.56 12.94 30.91
CA ASN A 521 3.25 13.34 31.43
C ASN A 521 3.16 14.75 32.03
N ASP A 522 4.25 15.51 32.08
CA ASP A 522 4.29 16.90 32.52
C ASP A 522 5.27 17.71 31.65
N SER A 523 4.98 17.76 30.35
CA SER A 523 5.82 18.45 29.35
C SER A 523 5.07 19.59 28.65
N CYS A 524 5.81 20.57 28.14
CA CYS A 524 5.26 21.66 27.32
C CYS A 524 6.24 22.04 26.21
N ILE A 525 5.70 22.56 25.11
CA ILE A 525 6.49 22.97 23.94
C ILE A 525 6.31 24.48 23.76
N SER A 526 7.42 25.19 23.62
CA SER A 526 7.44 26.60 23.27
C SER A 526 8.64 26.92 22.38
N GLY A 527 8.59 28.03 21.65
CA GLY A 527 9.65 28.37 20.71
C GLY A 527 9.66 29.81 20.26
N ILE A 528 10.82 30.23 19.76
CA ILE A 528 11.03 31.53 19.12
C ILE A 528 11.15 31.32 17.61
N TRP A 529 10.33 32.04 16.85
CA TRP A 529 10.31 32.05 15.40
C TRP A 529 10.67 33.43 14.87
N VAL A 530 11.52 33.47 13.85
CA VAL A 530 11.90 34.66 13.11
C VAL A 530 11.54 34.43 11.66
N PHE A 531 10.68 35.26 11.09
CA PHE A 531 10.27 35.11 9.70
C PHE A 531 10.02 36.46 9.02
N ARG A 532 10.05 36.43 7.68
CA ARG A 532 9.93 37.63 6.85
C ARG A 532 8.52 38.22 6.92
N GLY A 533 8.43 39.54 7.07
CA GLY A 533 7.18 40.28 7.17
C GLY A 533 6.80 40.61 8.62
N GLN A 534 5.75 41.41 8.79
CA GLN A 534 5.29 41.92 10.10
C GLN A 534 4.08 41.17 10.65
N GLU A 535 3.45 40.32 9.84
CA GLU A 535 2.29 39.50 10.18
C GLU A 535 2.68 38.03 10.28
N LEU A 536 1.83 37.21 10.91
CA LEU A 536 2.01 35.76 10.92
C LEU A 536 2.10 35.24 9.48
N VAL A 537 3.11 34.43 9.19
CA VAL A 537 3.36 33.92 7.84
C VAL A 537 2.41 32.81 7.43
N PHE A 538 1.87 32.04 8.37
CA PHE A 538 1.06 30.85 8.07
C PHE A 538 -0.19 31.12 7.22
N PRO A 539 -0.96 32.22 7.42
CA PRO A 539 -2.08 32.56 6.56
C PRO A 539 -1.71 32.95 5.12
N LEU A 540 -0.44 33.27 4.82
CA LEU A 540 0.00 33.72 3.49
C LEU A 540 0.07 32.59 2.45
N SER A 541 0.05 31.33 2.88
CA SER A 541 0.07 30.16 1.99
C SER A 541 -0.74 29.01 2.60
N GLU A 542 -1.61 28.38 1.82
CA GLU A 542 -2.32 27.16 2.25
C GLU A 542 -1.34 26.05 2.69
N ASP A 543 -0.12 26.02 2.13
CA ASP A 543 0.91 25.04 2.48
C ASP A 543 1.53 25.26 3.88
N TRP A 544 1.37 26.45 4.46
CA TRP A 544 1.95 26.81 5.76
C TRP A 544 0.93 26.76 6.90
N GLN A 545 -0.35 26.54 6.60
CA GLN A 545 -1.43 26.49 7.59
C GLN A 545 -1.47 25.19 8.40
N ILE A 546 -0.40 24.39 8.38
CA ILE A 546 -0.38 23.07 9.02
C ILE A 546 0.14 23.21 10.46
N ASP A 547 -0.63 22.70 11.42
CA ASP A 547 -0.36 22.66 12.87
C ASP A 547 -0.19 24.00 13.60
N TYR A 548 -0.06 25.14 12.89
CA TYR A 548 0.15 26.44 13.53
C TYR A 548 -1.01 26.83 14.47
N GLU A 549 -2.24 26.37 14.19
CA GLU A 549 -3.42 26.62 15.03
C GLU A 549 -3.32 25.94 16.41
N SER A 550 -2.55 24.86 16.52
CA SER A 550 -2.28 24.16 17.78
C SER A 550 -1.32 24.93 18.70
N TYR A 551 -0.73 26.03 18.21
CA TYR A 551 0.12 26.93 18.99
C TYR A 551 -0.56 28.28 19.19
N SER A 552 -0.31 28.90 20.35
CA SER A 552 -0.55 30.32 20.57
C SER A 552 0.64 31.09 20.00
N TRP A 553 0.39 32.30 19.47
CA TRP A 553 1.43 33.11 18.83
C TRP A 553 1.38 34.52 19.41
N ARG A 554 2.53 35.02 19.88
CA ARG A 554 2.69 36.37 20.42
C ARG A 554 3.86 37.06 19.72
N LYS A 555 3.58 38.16 19.02
CA LYS A 555 4.63 38.99 18.42
C LYS A 555 5.45 39.63 19.53
N LEU A 556 6.78 39.52 19.44
CA LEU A 556 7.71 40.15 20.38
C LEU A 556 8.26 41.45 19.80
N ASP A 557 8.45 42.44 20.66
CA ASP A 557 9.11 43.70 20.30
C ASP A 557 10.64 43.52 20.36
N PRO A 558 11.37 43.63 19.23
CA PRO A 558 12.83 43.48 19.18
C PRO A 558 13.61 44.44 20.07
N SER A 559 13.02 45.60 20.43
CA SER A 559 13.65 46.60 21.30
C SER A 559 13.52 46.26 22.79
N SER A 560 12.58 45.41 23.16
CA SER A 560 12.28 45.06 24.55
C SER A 560 13.37 44.16 25.18
N ALA A 561 13.64 44.39 26.48
CA ALA A 561 14.55 43.55 27.25
C ALA A 561 14.05 42.10 27.40
N GLU A 562 12.72 41.90 27.39
CA GLU A 562 12.08 40.58 27.39
C GLU A 562 12.44 39.81 26.11
N CYS A 563 12.26 40.41 24.93
CA CYS A 563 12.58 39.76 23.65
C CYS A 563 14.06 39.39 23.55
N LYS A 564 14.96 40.29 23.93
CA LYS A 564 16.41 40.01 23.91
C LYS A 564 16.79 38.85 24.82
N THR A 565 16.19 38.79 26.00
CA THR A 565 16.39 37.67 26.93
C THR A 565 15.83 36.37 26.35
N MET A 566 14.59 36.34 25.87
CA MET A 566 13.97 35.14 25.30
C MET A 566 14.72 34.61 24.06
N VAL A 567 15.13 35.50 23.14
CA VAL A 567 15.92 35.12 21.96
C VAL A 567 17.26 34.52 22.40
N LYS A 568 17.95 35.13 23.37
CA LYS A 568 19.21 34.60 23.89
C LYS A 568 19.02 33.20 24.48
N GLU A 569 18.04 33.03 25.37
CA GLU A 569 17.79 31.75 26.05
C GLU A 569 17.39 30.64 25.06
N TYR A 570 16.53 30.95 24.08
CA TYR A 570 16.05 29.96 23.11
C TYR A 570 17.06 29.62 22.04
N LEU A 571 17.91 30.57 21.62
CA LEU A 571 18.94 30.28 20.62
C LEU A 571 20.14 29.56 21.25
N ALA A 572 20.50 29.88 22.49
CA ALA A 572 21.60 29.21 23.20
C ALA A 572 21.19 27.91 23.89
N TRP A 573 19.89 27.66 24.08
CA TRP A 573 19.34 26.57 24.92
C TRP A 573 19.83 26.64 26.38
N GLU A 574 20.25 27.82 26.82
CA GLU A 574 20.81 28.09 28.15
C GLU A 574 20.08 29.30 28.75
N GLY A 575 19.48 29.12 29.93
CA GLY A 575 18.68 30.16 30.59
C GLY A 575 17.87 29.64 31.77
N GLU A 576 17.28 30.56 32.54
CA GLU A 576 16.38 30.20 33.65
C GLU A 576 14.94 29.96 33.15
N PHE A 577 14.63 30.33 31.90
CA PHE A 577 13.32 30.11 31.24
C PHE A 577 12.13 30.48 32.14
N LYS A 578 12.24 31.62 32.84
CA LYS A 578 11.31 32.04 33.92
C LYS A 578 9.85 32.09 33.49
N HIS A 579 9.60 32.35 32.21
CA HIS A 579 8.26 32.43 31.62
C HIS A 579 7.62 31.06 31.36
N VAL A 580 8.39 29.97 31.29
CA VAL A 580 7.87 28.60 31.10
C VAL A 580 7.75 27.85 32.43
N GLY A 581 8.67 28.09 33.37
CA GLY A 581 8.62 27.51 34.72
C GLY A 581 8.87 25.99 34.77
N LYS A 582 9.36 25.38 33.69
CA LYS A 582 9.72 23.96 33.60
C LYS A 582 11.18 23.80 33.14
N PRO A 583 11.88 22.73 33.58
CA PRO A 583 13.28 22.51 33.19
C PRO A 583 13.40 22.22 31.69
N PHE A 584 14.52 22.64 31.09
CA PHE A 584 14.88 22.29 29.72
C PHE A 584 14.98 20.76 29.56
N ASN A 585 14.49 20.23 28.44
CA ASN A 585 14.62 18.82 28.10
C ASN A 585 15.36 18.63 26.76
N GLU A 586 14.76 19.06 25.65
CA GLU A 586 15.33 18.89 24.30
C GLU A 586 14.99 20.11 23.42
N GLY A 587 15.95 20.58 22.63
CA GLY A 587 15.77 21.69 21.69
C GLY A 587 15.86 21.24 20.22
N LYS A 588 15.10 21.88 19.34
CA LYS A 588 15.16 21.67 17.89
C LYS A 588 15.17 23.01 17.14
N VAL A 589 16.04 23.08 16.14
CA VAL A 589 16.22 24.28 15.31
C VAL A 589 15.59 24.08 13.93
N PHE A 590 14.76 25.02 13.52
CA PHE A 590 14.26 25.15 12.17
C PHE A 590 15.17 26.13 11.41
N LYS A 591 15.99 25.63 10.50
CA LYS A 591 16.93 26.42 9.72
C LYS A 591 17.05 25.90 8.30
#